data_AF-A0A376MI55-F1
#
_entry.id   AF-A0A376MI55-F1
#
_cell.length_a   1.000
_cell.length_b   1.000
_cell.length_c   1.000
_cell.angle_alpha   90.00
_cell.angle_beta   90.00
_cell.angle_gamma   90.00
#
_symmetry.space_group_name_H-M   'P 1'
#
loop_
_entity.id
_entity.type
_entity.pdbx_description
1 polymer ?
#
loop_
_entity_poly.entity_id
_entity_poly.type
_entity_poly.pdbx_seq_one_letter_code
_entity_poly.pdbx_strand_id
1 'polypeptide(L)' 'MNRFRLLEAAPRVEFSQYTGLSEEVIRSQLDEAIAQGYLTECADYWQITEHGKLFLNSLLELFLAE' A
#
# COMPACT_ATOMS: atom_id res chain seq x y z
N MET A 1 -5.65 2.71 -2.45
CA MET A 1 -5.51 2.36 -1.01
C MET A 1 -5.43 3.63 -0.15
N ASN A 2 -6.55 4.21 0.28
CA ASN A 2 -6.53 5.50 1.02
C ASN A 2 -5.86 5.44 2.40
N ARG A 3 -5.72 4.24 3.01
CA ARG A 3 -5.09 4.03 4.32
C ARG A 3 -3.67 4.60 4.40
N PHE A 4 -2.93 4.59 3.29
CA PHE A 4 -1.57 5.10 3.20
C PHE A 4 -1.46 6.61 3.51
N ARG A 5 -2.53 7.40 3.41
CA ARG A 5 -2.50 8.82 3.78
C ARG A 5 -2.18 9.09 5.25
N LEU A 6 -2.33 8.08 6.11
CA LEU A 6 -2.09 8.22 7.54
C LEU A 6 -0.61 8.13 7.91
N LEU A 7 0.26 7.71 6.99
CA LEU A 7 1.72 7.55 7.23
C LEU A 7 2.08 6.60 8.38
N GLU A 8 1.10 5.81 8.82
CA GLU A 8 1.23 4.77 9.83
C GLU A 8 1.34 3.40 9.15
N ALA A 9 1.64 2.37 9.95
CA ALA A 9 1.52 1.00 9.51
C ALA A 9 0.09 0.72 9.04
N ALA A 10 -0.05 0.11 7.87
CA ALA A 10 -1.31 -0.35 7.30
C ALA A 10 -1.39 -1.87 7.46
N PRO A 11 -2.13 -2.38 8.46
CA PRO A 11 -2.28 -3.81 8.67
C PRO A 11 -2.90 -4.49 7.46
N ARG A 12 -2.33 -5.63 7.05
CA ARG A 12 -2.77 -6.38 5.87
C ARG A 12 -4.22 -6.85 6.03
N VAL A 13 -4.57 -7.27 7.25
CA VAL A 13 -5.92 -7.72 7.61
C VAL A 13 -7.01 -6.65 7.41
N GLU A 14 -6.67 -5.37 7.56
CA GLU A 14 -7.64 -4.28 7.36
C GLU A 14 -8.08 -4.21 5.89
N PHE A 15 -7.19 -4.53 4.94
CA PHE A 15 -7.56 -4.52 3.52
C PHE A 15 -8.71 -5.48 3.25
N SER A 16 -8.57 -6.74 3.64
CA SER A 16 -9.63 -7.74 3.44
C SER A 16 -10.88 -7.45 4.26
N GLN A 17 -10.75 -6.90 5.47
CA GLN A 17 -11.91 -6.52 6.29
C GLN A 17 -12.73 -5.38 5.67
N TYR A 18 -12.08 -4.37 5.10
CA TYR A 18 -12.78 -3.20 4.55
C TYR A 18 -13.22 -3.37 3.10
N THR A 19 -12.52 -4.19 2.31
CA THR A 19 -12.84 -4.39 0.88
C THR A 19 -13.58 -5.70 0.59
N GLY A 20 -13.49 -6.69 1.48
CA GLY A 20 -13.96 -8.05 1.21
C GLY A 20 -13.11 -8.82 0.19
N LEU A 21 -11.97 -8.28 -0.24
CA LEU A 21 -11.09 -8.89 -1.24
C LEU A 21 -9.79 -9.45 -0.62
N SER A 22 -9.21 -10.45 -1.29
CA SER A 22 -7.84 -10.91 -0.99
C SER A 22 -6.84 -9.84 -1.41
N GLU A 23 -5.76 -9.66 -0.64
CA GLU A 23 -4.66 -8.77 -1.03
C GLU A 23 -3.95 -9.20 -2.32
N GLU A 24 -4.13 -10.46 -2.74
CA GLU A 24 -3.63 -10.97 -4.03
C GLU A 24 -4.12 -10.13 -5.21
N VAL A 25 -5.32 -9.55 -5.10
CA VAL A 25 -5.91 -8.67 -6.13
C VAL A 25 -5.08 -7.40 -6.33
N ILE A 26 -4.38 -6.95 -5.29
CA ILE A 26 -3.54 -5.75 -5.33
C ILE A 26 -2.03 -6.05 -5.25
N ARG A 27 -1.64 -7.33 -5.38
CA ARG A 27 -0.25 -7.77 -5.14
C ARG A 27 0.73 -7.12 -6.10
N SER A 28 0.38 -7.02 -7.38
CA SER A 28 1.25 -6.37 -8.37
C SER A 28 1.47 -4.88 -8.06
N GLN A 29 0.45 -4.16 -7.60
CA GLN A 29 0.59 -2.76 -7.17
C GLN A 29 1.47 -2.63 -5.92
N LEU A 30 1.35 -3.56 -4.97
CA LEU A 30 2.19 -3.62 -3.78
C LEU A 30 3.66 -3.88 -4.15
N ASP A 31 3.91 -4.85 -5.01
CA ASP A 31 5.26 -5.18 -5.50
C ASP A 31 5.90 -3.98 -6.20
N GLU A 32 5.14 -3.26 -7.04
CA GLU A 32 5.61 -2.04 -7.69
C GLU A 32 5.92 -0.94 -6.67
N ALA A 33 5.04 -0.71 -5.69
CA ALA A 33 5.27 0.28 -4.64
C ALA A 33 6.51 -0.05 -3.79
N ILE A 34 6.79 -1.33 -3.54
CA ILE A 34 7.99 -1.79 -2.83
C ILE A 34 9.23 -1.62 -3.71
N ALA A 35 9.15 -1.97 -5.00
CA ALA A 35 10.26 -1.83 -5.94
C ALA A 35 10.67 -0.36 -6.15
N GLN A 36 9.70 0.56 -6.15
CA GLN A 36 9.95 2.01 -6.16
C GLN A 36 10.39 2.57 -4.81
N GLY A 37 10.44 1.74 -3.76
CA GLY A 37 10.85 2.15 -2.41
C GLY A 37 9.83 3.02 -1.69
N TYR A 38 8.58 3.09 -2.15
CA TYR A 38 7.51 3.82 -1.49
C TYR A 38 6.97 3.09 -0.25
N LEU A 39 6.94 1.76 -0.32
CA LEU A 39 6.49 0.89 0.75
C LEU A 39 7.60 -0.08 1.17
N THR A 40 7.50 -0.48 2.43
CA THR A 40 8.10 -1.71 2.94
C THR A 40 6.98 -2.61 3.44
N GLU A 41 7.24 -3.91 3.50
CA GLU A 41 6.26 -4.86 4.02
C GLU A 41 6.89 -5.82 5.02
N CYS A 42 6.05 -6.34 5.89
CA CYS A 42 6.34 -7.48 6.74
C CYS A 42 5.15 -8.45 6.71
N ALA A 43 5.18 -9.48 7.56
CA ALA A 43 4.11 -10.47 7.63
C ALA A 43 2.72 -9.85 7.90
N ASP A 44 2.65 -8.79 8.70
CA ASP A 44 1.38 -8.28 9.24
C ASP A 44 0.93 -6.93 8.68
N TYR A 45 1.85 -6.11 8.16
CA TYR A 45 1.54 -4.75 7.69
C TYR A 45 2.44 -4.26 6.55
N TRP A 46 1.94 -3.26 5.82
CA TRP A 46 2.71 -2.39 4.94
C TRP A 46 3.03 -1.08 5.65
N GLN A 47 4.24 -0.56 5.45
CA GLN A 47 4.69 0.69 6.04
C GLN A 47 5.23 1.61 4.96
N ILE A 48 4.77 2.85 4.97
CA ILE A 48 5.30 3.91 4.09
C ILE A 48 6.69 4.31 4.55
N THR A 49 7.57 4.47 3.57
CA THR A 49 8.92 5.00 3.77
C THR A 49 8.93 6.53 3.70
N GLU A 50 10.02 7.16 4.13
CA GLU A 50 10.19 8.61 3.92
C GLU A 50 10.15 9.00 2.43
N HIS A 51 10.63 8.13 1.54
CA HIS A 51 10.53 8.33 0.09
C HIS A 51 9.06 8.27 -0.38
N GLY A 52 8.31 7.25 0.04
CA GLY A 52 6.89 7.12 -0.27
C GLY A 52 6.04 8.28 0.23
N LYS A 53 6.40 8.89 1.37
CA LYS A 53 5.76 10.11 1.88
C LYS A 53 5.94 11.31 0.94
N LEU A 54 7.12 11.49 0.36
CA LEU A 54 7.41 12.55 -0.61
C LEU A 54 6.64 12.35 -1.93
N PHE A 55 6.41 11.09 -2.31
CA PHE A 55 5.71 10.69 -3.54
C PHE A 55 4.34 10.06 -3.27
N LEU A 56 3.63 10.54 -2.24
CA LEU A 56 2.38 9.93 -1.78
C LEU A 56 1.32 9.83 -2.88
N ASN A 57 1.19 10.85 -3.74
CA ASN A 57 0.21 10.80 -4.83
C ASN A 57 0.56 9.73 -5.86
N SER A 58 1.82 9.65 -6.28
CA SER A 58 2.30 8.60 -7.18
C SER A 58 2.11 7.20 -6.59
N LEU A 59 2.35 7.03 -5.28
CA LEU A 59 2.02 5.79 -4.58
C LEU A 59 0.52 5.46 -4.65
N LEU A 60 -0.35 6.44 -4.42
CA LEU A 60 -1.80 6.21 -4.42
C LEU A 60 -2.34 5.89 -5.82
N GLU A 61 -1.77 6.49 -6.86
CA GLU A 61 -2.11 6.28 -8.26
C GLU A 61 -1.91 4.83 -8.70
N LEU A 62 -0.92 4.12 -8.14
CA LEU A 62 -0.73 2.69 -8.39
C LEU A 62 -1.99 1.85 -8.11
N PHE A 63 -2.82 2.28 -7.16
CA PHE A 63 -4.02 1.55 -6.71
C PHE A 63 -5.33 2.09 -7.29
N LEU A 64 -5.27 2.98 -8.26
CA LEU A 64 -6.45 3.41 -9.00
C LEU A 64 -6.68 2.42 -10.15
N ALA A 65 -7.88 1.83 -10.23
CA ALA A 65 -8.27 1.10 -11.41
C ALA A 65 -8.36 2.09 -12.59
N GLU A 66 -7.92 1.66 -13.77
CA GLU A 66 -8.23 2.35 -15.02
C GLU A 66 -9.73 2.28 -15.31
#